data_AF-D9PUZ7-F1
#
_entry.id   AF-D9PUZ7-F1
#
_cell.length_a   1.000
_cell.length_b   1.000
_cell.length_c   1.000
_cell.angle_alpha   90.00
_cell.angle_beta   90.00
_cell.angle_gamma   90.00
#
_symmetry.space_group_name_H-M   'P 1'
#
loop_
_entity.id
_entity.type
_entity.pdbx_description
1 polymer ?
#
loop_
_entity_poly.entity_id
_entity_poly.type
_entity_poly.pdbx_seq_one_letter_code
_entity_poly.pdbx_strand_id
1 'polypeptide(L)'
;MKTLEWKDNRLILIDQRKLPDSLEYFQCENYRDVIYAIKNMVVRGAPAIGVTAAFGVALADLAGEDTERAAEEIRSSRPTAVNLFWAVDRVMKSGSPLDEALKIYREDMETNRAIGAHGASIIHDGDTILTHCNAGALACVDYGTALGVVRAARDQGKNITVICDETRPVGQGARLSVWEMQQEGIPVKLIADVAAGYLMQRGMIDKVIIGADRVAEGGVANKIGSLMVALSAKRFNVPFYVAAPLSTFDRENSIYDVEIEERSPEEVLYYGGCRIAPENTEVINPAFDIVPSDLIDGIITEEGIVDPL
;
A
#
# COMPACT_ATOMS: atom_id res chain seq x y z
N MET A 1 -1.74 -13.36 5.00
CA MET A 1 -0.33 -13.79 5.15
C MET A 1 0.41 -12.69 5.89
N LYS A 2 1.11 -13.01 6.99
CA LYS A 2 1.84 -12.00 7.77
C LYS A 2 3.10 -11.54 7.02
N THR A 3 3.19 -10.24 6.78
CA THR A 3 4.33 -9.59 6.11
C THR A 3 5.42 -9.18 7.09
N LEU A 4 5.01 -8.90 8.33
CA LEU A 4 5.88 -8.55 9.45
C LEU A 4 5.62 -9.50 10.60
N GLU A 5 6.68 -9.96 11.25
CA GLU A 5 6.62 -10.76 12.47
C GLU A 5 7.62 -10.21 13.49
N TRP A 6 7.16 -9.99 14.72
CA TRP A 6 8.03 -9.69 15.85
C TRP A 6 8.31 -10.97 16.64
N LYS A 7 9.58 -11.35 16.74
CA LYS A 7 9.99 -12.60 17.40
C LYS A 7 11.39 -12.48 17.99
N ASP A 8 11.58 -12.97 19.21
CA ASP A 8 12.89 -13.03 19.89
C ASP A 8 13.64 -11.67 19.87
N ASN A 9 12.90 -10.58 20.11
CA ASN A 9 13.38 -9.18 20.02
C ASN A 9 13.97 -8.79 18.66
N ARG A 10 13.41 -9.34 17.59
CA ARG A 10 13.77 -9.03 16.21
C ARG A 10 12.50 -8.79 15.40
N LEU A 11 12.62 -7.89 14.43
CA LEU A 11 11.59 -7.71 13.41
C LEU A 11 11.98 -8.52 12.18
N ILE A 12 11.11 -9.42 11.76
CA ILE A 12 11.26 -10.26 10.57
C ILE A 12 10.31 -9.73 9.50
N LEU A 13 10.86 -9.43 8.33
CA LEU A 13 10.13 -8.89 7.18
C LEU A 13 10.22 -9.87 6.02
N ILE A 14 9.14 -10.04 5.25
CA ILE A 14 9.27 -10.63 3.91
C ILE A 14 10.11 -9.66 3.05
N ASP A 15 11.17 -10.14 2.41
CA ASP A 15 11.95 -9.33 1.46
C ASP A 15 11.20 -9.19 0.13
N GLN A 16 10.39 -8.14 0.03
CA GLN A 16 9.54 -7.90 -1.13
C GLN A 16 10.31 -7.62 -2.42
N ARG A 17 11.64 -7.45 -2.36
CA ARG A 17 12.49 -7.27 -3.56
C ARG A 17 12.71 -8.59 -4.28
N LYS A 18 12.60 -9.71 -3.55
CA LYS A 18 12.82 -11.08 -4.03
C LYS A 18 11.58 -11.71 -4.64
N LEU A 19 10.41 -11.14 -4.36
CA LEU A 19 9.15 -11.54 -4.99
C LEU A 19 9.07 -11.08 -6.45
N PRO A 20 8.48 -11.89 -7.34
CA PRO A 20 7.76 -13.15 -7.05
C PRO A 20 8.65 -14.41 -7.05
N ASP A 21 9.95 -14.28 -7.36
CA ASP A 21 10.83 -15.41 -7.66
C ASP A 21 11.16 -16.27 -6.42
N SER A 22 11.25 -15.64 -5.25
CA SER A 22 11.56 -16.33 -3.99
C SER A 22 10.95 -15.63 -2.78
N LEU A 23 10.44 -16.43 -1.84
CA LEU A 23 9.98 -15.97 -0.53
C LEU A 23 11.15 -16.04 0.45
N GLU A 24 11.85 -14.92 0.60
CA GLU A 24 12.95 -14.75 1.54
C GLU A 24 12.55 -13.78 2.67
N TYR A 25 13.26 -13.86 3.79
CA TYR A 25 13.02 -13.02 4.96
C TYR A 25 14.25 -12.19 5.30
N PHE A 26 14.01 -10.92 5.62
CA PHE A 26 15.02 -9.97 6.10
C PHE A 26 14.82 -9.77 7.61
N GLN A 27 15.87 -9.97 8.40
CA GLN A 27 15.82 -9.79 9.85
C GLN A 27 16.43 -8.43 10.21
N CYS A 28 15.68 -7.63 10.94
CA CYS A 28 16.16 -6.41 11.57
C CYS A 28 16.48 -6.71 13.04
N GLU A 29 17.75 -6.60 13.40
CA GLU A 29 18.24 -6.77 14.77
C GLU A 29 18.40 -5.41 15.49
N ASN A 30 18.46 -4.31 14.74
CA ASN A 30 18.58 -2.96 15.27
C ASN A 30 17.82 -1.94 14.39
N TYR A 31 17.70 -0.69 14.87
CA TYR A 31 16.94 0.35 14.16
C TYR A 31 17.59 0.78 12.82
N ARG A 32 18.90 0.54 12.62
CA ARG A 32 19.59 0.85 11.37
C ARG A 32 19.24 -0.17 10.29
N ASP A 33 19.00 -1.44 10.66
CA ASP A 33 18.46 -2.45 9.75
C ASP A 33 17.04 -2.07 9.30
N VAL A 34 16.23 -1.49 10.21
CA VAL A 34 14.90 -0.96 9.88
C VAL A 34 15.00 0.18 8.87
N ILE A 35 15.90 1.15 9.09
CA ILE A 35 16.15 2.24 8.13
C ILE A 35 16.58 1.67 6.77
N TYR A 36 17.48 0.69 6.75
CA TYR A 36 17.89 0.02 5.52
C TYR A 36 16.70 -0.63 4.82
N ALA A 37 15.87 -1.38 5.56
CA ALA A 37 14.72 -2.09 5.02
C ALA A 37 13.70 -1.13 4.37
N ILE A 38 13.42 0.01 5.01
CA ILE A 38 12.51 1.04 4.50
C ILE A 38 13.11 1.73 3.25
N LYS A 39 14.37 2.19 3.32
CA LYS A 39 15.02 2.90 2.20
C LYS A 39 15.17 2.03 0.95
N ASN A 40 15.51 0.76 1.13
CA ASN A 40 15.78 -0.15 0.02
C ASN A 40 14.56 -0.94 -0.44
N MET A 41 13.36 -0.63 0.06
CA MET A 41 12.11 -1.31 -0.30
C MET A 41 12.12 -2.82 0.00
N VAL A 42 12.84 -3.26 1.05
CA VAL A 42 12.61 -4.59 1.64
C VAL A 42 11.15 -4.67 2.09
N VAL A 43 10.69 -3.62 2.75
CA VAL A 43 9.29 -3.38 3.11
C VAL A 43 8.77 -2.14 2.37
N ARG A 44 7.51 -2.20 1.93
CA ARG A 44 6.79 -1.08 1.32
C ARG A 44 5.29 -1.17 1.65
N GLY A 45 4.55 -0.12 1.29
CA GLY A 45 3.15 0.06 1.69
C GLY A 45 3.07 0.94 2.92
N ALA A 46 2.21 1.96 2.88
CA ALA A 46 2.18 2.99 3.91
C ALA A 46 1.96 2.40 5.32
N PRO A 47 1.00 1.48 5.55
CA PRO A 47 0.83 0.86 6.86
C PRO A 47 2.04 0.02 7.30
N ALA A 48 2.56 -0.86 6.44
CA ALA A 48 3.73 -1.70 6.77
C ALA A 48 4.96 -0.87 7.12
N ILE A 49 5.20 0.25 6.42
CA ILE A 49 6.31 1.17 6.73
C ILE A 49 6.11 1.78 8.12
N GLY A 50 4.90 2.24 8.45
CA GLY A 50 4.58 2.77 9.78
C GLY A 50 4.88 1.77 10.90
N VAL A 51 4.38 0.54 10.77
CA VAL A 51 4.63 -0.51 11.78
C VAL A 51 6.11 -0.88 11.88
N THR A 52 6.81 -0.97 10.75
CA THR A 52 8.27 -1.22 10.73
C THR A 52 9.02 -0.10 11.48
N ALA A 53 8.66 1.16 11.23
CA ALA A 53 9.28 2.32 11.86
C ALA A 53 9.04 2.33 13.38
N ALA A 54 7.83 1.98 13.84
CA ALA A 54 7.51 1.81 15.26
C ALA A 54 8.43 0.78 15.93
N PHE A 55 8.63 -0.39 15.31
CA PHE A 55 9.58 -1.39 15.82
C PHE A 55 11.03 -0.92 15.75
N GLY A 56 11.40 -0.05 14.81
CA GLY A 56 12.72 0.57 14.78
C GLY A 56 13.01 1.37 16.06
N VAL A 57 12.06 2.18 16.51
CA VAL A 57 12.18 2.92 17.79
C VAL A 57 12.25 1.95 18.98
N ALA A 58 11.39 0.92 18.98
CA ALA A 58 11.42 -0.11 20.03
C ALA A 58 12.76 -0.87 20.10
N LEU A 59 13.37 -1.17 18.95
CA LEU A 59 14.70 -1.80 18.90
C LEU A 59 15.80 -0.91 19.46
N ALA A 60 15.74 0.41 19.22
CA ALA A 60 16.67 1.36 19.80
C ALA A 60 16.55 1.41 21.33
N ASP A 61 15.31 1.48 21.85
CA ASP A 61 15.03 1.46 23.28
C ASP A 61 15.53 0.17 23.96
N LEU A 62 15.23 -1.00 23.38
CA LEU A 62 15.69 -2.31 23.88
C LEU A 62 17.22 -2.44 23.91
N ALA A 63 17.91 -1.77 22.98
CA ALA A 63 19.37 -1.74 22.93
C ALA A 63 19.99 -0.71 23.90
N GLY A 64 19.17 0.11 24.58
CA GLY A 64 19.63 1.23 25.40
C GLY A 64 20.26 2.37 24.59
N GLU A 65 19.88 2.49 23.31
CA GLU A 65 20.30 3.59 22.43
C GLU A 65 19.40 4.83 22.64
N ASP A 66 19.87 5.99 22.16
CA ASP A 66 19.11 7.25 22.17
C ASP A 66 17.90 7.17 21.22
N THR A 67 16.70 7.07 21.81
CA THR A 67 15.44 6.91 21.09
C THR A 67 15.06 8.12 20.26
N GLU A 68 15.34 9.32 20.73
CA GLU A 68 15.08 10.58 20.04
C GLU A 68 15.91 10.65 18.76
N ARG A 69 17.21 10.34 18.86
CA ARG A 69 18.09 10.27 17.69
C ARG A 69 17.65 9.18 16.72
N ALA A 70 17.31 7.98 17.21
CA ALA A 70 16.83 6.90 16.35
C ALA A 70 15.55 7.29 15.61
N ALA A 71 14.61 7.95 16.28
CA ALA A 71 13.37 8.43 15.70
C ALA A 71 13.62 9.47 14.59
N GLU A 72 14.55 10.40 14.76
CA GLU A 72 14.97 11.34 13.72
C GLU A 72 15.58 10.64 12.51
N GLU A 73 16.51 9.71 12.73
CA GLU A 73 17.14 8.94 11.66
C GLU A 73 16.10 8.08 10.89
N ILE A 74 15.12 7.49 11.59
CA ILE A 74 14.02 6.75 10.97
C ILE A 74 13.11 7.67 10.13
N ARG A 75 12.73 8.85 10.64
CA ARG A 75 11.93 9.84 9.88
C ARG A 75 12.63 10.29 8.59
N SER A 76 13.96 10.42 8.63
CA SER A 76 14.76 10.78 7.45
C SER A 76 14.78 9.67 6.37
N SER A 77 14.29 8.47 6.67
CA SER A 77 14.33 7.36 5.72
C SER A 77 13.41 7.57 4.52
N ARG A 78 12.22 8.14 4.74
CA ARG A 78 11.24 8.51 3.71
C ARG A 78 10.41 9.73 4.18
N PRO A 79 10.87 10.97 3.93
CA PRO A 79 10.27 12.20 4.48
C PRO A 79 8.81 12.46 4.10
N THR A 80 8.28 11.81 3.07
CA THR A 80 6.91 12.00 2.57
C THR A 80 5.91 10.98 3.12
N ALA A 81 6.36 9.95 3.86
CA ALA A 81 5.54 8.82 4.30
C ALA A 81 4.77 9.13 5.60
N VAL A 82 3.54 9.63 5.50
CA VAL A 82 2.71 10.06 6.67
C VAL A 82 2.59 8.98 7.75
N ASN A 83 2.30 7.73 7.37
CA ASN A 83 2.17 6.63 8.32
C ASN A 83 3.47 6.34 9.10
N LEU A 84 4.64 6.66 8.52
CA LEU A 84 5.92 6.59 9.23
C LEU A 84 5.96 7.59 10.37
N PHE A 85 5.67 8.87 10.08
CA PHE A 85 5.67 9.93 11.10
C PHE A 85 4.62 9.66 12.18
N TRP A 86 3.40 9.30 11.79
CA TRP A 86 2.33 8.92 12.71
C TRP A 86 2.77 7.83 13.70
N ALA A 87 3.38 6.74 13.19
CA ALA A 87 3.78 5.62 14.01
C ALA A 87 4.94 5.98 14.95
N VAL A 88 5.96 6.67 14.43
CA VAL A 88 7.11 7.11 15.23
C VAL A 88 6.66 8.08 16.34
N ASP A 89 5.82 9.06 16.01
CA ASP A 89 5.33 10.05 16.98
C ASP A 89 4.49 9.40 18.07
N ARG A 90 3.68 8.40 17.72
CA ARG A 90 2.85 7.66 18.66
C ARG A 90 3.70 6.83 19.63
N VAL A 91 4.74 6.15 19.13
CA VAL A 91 5.67 5.37 19.96
C VAL A 91 6.50 6.29 20.86
N MET A 92 7.02 7.40 20.34
CA MET A 92 7.82 8.36 21.12
C MET A 92 7.03 9.05 22.25
N LYS A 93 5.70 9.16 22.13
CA LYS A 93 4.82 9.67 23.19
C LYS A 93 4.46 8.60 24.24
N SER A 94 4.83 7.35 24.01
CA SER A 94 4.55 6.24 24.93
C SER A 94 5.62 6.14 26.03
N GLY A 95 5.25 5.55 27.17
CA GLY A 95 6.21 5.20 28.22
C GLY A 95 6.86 3.82 28.03
N SER A 96 6.50 3.10 26.97
CA SER A 96 7.01 1.75 26.65
C SER A 96 6.99 1.56 25.13
N PRO A 97 8.09 1.90 24.43
CA PRO A 97 8.14 1.88 22.97
C PRO A 97 7.75 0.53 22.35
N LEU A 98 8.19 -0.58 22.97
CA LEU A 98 7.86 -1.92 22.48
C LEU A 98 6.37 -2.24 22.61
N ASP A 99 5.76 -1.94 23.76
CA ASP A 99 4.34 -2.23 23.97
C ASP A 99 3.45 -1.44 23.01
N GLU A 100 3.81 -0.17 22.74
CA GLU A 100 3.08 0.65 21.78
C GLU A 100 3.31 0.18 20.34
N ALA A 101 4.52 -0.23 19.96
CA ALA A 101 4.77 -0.84 18.65
C ALA A 101 3.96 -2.13 18.43
N LEU A 102 3.89 -3.01 19.45
CA LEU A 102 3.07 -4.22 19.44
C LEU A 102 1.57 -3.91 19.40
N LYS A 103 1.14 -2.78 19.96
CA LYS A 103 -0.24 -2.30 19.89
C LYS A 103 -0.56 -1.83 18.47
N ILE A 104 0.27 -0.97 17.87
CA ILE A 104 0.14 -0.52 16.47
C ILE A 104 0.10 -1.73 15.52
N TYR A 105 0.96 -2.72 15.73
CA TYR A 105 0.99 -3.96 14.95
C TYR A 105 -0.33 -4.73 14.98
N ARG A 106 -0.97 -4.82 16.15
CA ARG A 106 -2.26 -5.49 16.32
C ARG A 106 -3.41 -4.68 15.73
N GLU A 107 -3.42 -3.39 15.99
CA GLU A 107 -4.43 -2.47 15.48
C GLU A 107 -4.43 -2.45 13.95
N ASP A 108 -3.27 -2.47 13.28
CA ASP A 108 -3.21 -2.55 11.81
C ASP A 108 -3.97 -3.78 11.27
N MET A 109 -3.78 -4.95 11.88
CA MET A 109 -4.50 -6.16 11.48
C MET A 109 -6.01 -6.08 11.75
N GLU A 110 -6.42 -5.40 12.82
CA GLU A 110 -7.83 -5.19 13.17
C GLU A 110 -8.49 -4.19 12.20
N THR A 111 -7.84 -3.06 11.97
CA THR A 111 -8.21 -2.01 11.01
C THR A 111 -8.38 -2.59 9.61
N ASN A 112 -7.41 -3.37 9.12
CA ASN A 112 -7.49 -3.97 7.78
C ASN A 112 -8.64 -4.97 7.64
N ARG A 113 -8.94 -5.75 8.70
CA ARG A 113 -10.12 -6.62 8.70
C ARG A 113 -11.42 -5.83 8.71
N ALA A 114 -11.50 -4.73 9.46
CA ALA A 114 -12.66 -3.85 9.49
C ALA A 114 -12.91 -3.19 8.12
N ILE A 115 -11.86 -2.61 7.51
CA ILE A 115 -11.89 -2.08 6.14
C ILE A 115 -12.41 -3.15 5.17
N GLY A 116 -11.85 -4.36 5.23
CA GLY A 116 -12.29 -5.45 4.39
C GLY A 116 -13.76 -5.80 4.58
N ALA A 117 -14.23 -5.90 5.82
CA ALA A 117 -15.62 -6.22 6.15
C ALA A 117 -16.59 -5.14 5.66
N HIS A 118 -16.28 -3.86 5.87
CA HIS A 118 -17.08 -2.75 5.37
C HIS A 118 -17.09 -2.70 3.84
N GLY A 119 -15.94 -2.83 3.20
CA GLY A 119 -15.84 -2.85 1.74
C GLY A 119 -16.49 -4.07 1.11
N ALA A 120 -16.53 -5.22 1.77
CA ALA A 120 -17.20 -6.40 1.22
C ALA A 120 -18.70 -6.17 1.02
N SER A 121 -19.31 -5.20 1.72
CA SER A 121 -20.74 -4.87 1.58
C SER A 121 -21.11 -4.31 0.20
N ILE A 122 -20.17 -3.66 -0.50
CA ILE A 122 -20.39 -3.13 -1.85
C ILE A 122 -20.13 -4.17 -2.95
N ILE A 123 -19.53 -5.32 -2.62
CA ILE A 123 -19.20 -6.36 -3.59
C ILE A 123 -20.38 -7.31 -3.75
N HIS A 124 -20.76 -7.61 -4.99
CA HIS A 124 -21.79 -8.61 -5.31
C HIS A 124 -21.16 -9.93 -5.77
N ASP A 125 -21.91 -11.02 -5.61
CA ASP A 125 -21.51 -12.31 -6.18
C ASP A 125 -21.43 -12.20 -7.71
N GLY A 126 -20.31 -12.67 -8.29
CA GLY A 126 -20.02 -12.59 -9.71
C GLY A 126 -19.23 -11.36 -10.14
N ASP A 127 -18.98 -10.38 -9.26
CA ASP A 127 -18.25 -9.16 -9.62
C ASP A 127 -16.81 -9.43 -10.09
N THR A 128 -16.41 -8.69 -11.12
CA THR A 128 -15.01 -8.52 -11.54
C THR A 128 -14.47 -7.19 -11.02
N ILE A 129 -13.46 -7.28 -10.14
CA ILE A 129 -12.88 -6.14 -9.44
C ILE A 129 -11.53 -5.80 -10.07
N LEU A 130 -11.33 -4.56 -10.51
CA LEU A 130 -10.02 -4.06 -10.91
C LEU A 130 -9.29 -3.45 -9.71
N THR A 131 -7.99 -3.71 -9.60
CA THR A 131 -7.11 -3.09 -8.62
C THR A 131 -5.80 -2.62 -9.24
N HIS A 132 -5.15 -1.68 -8.58
CA HIS A 132 -3.94 -1.00 -9.04
C HIS A 132 -2.91 -0.96 -7.89
N CYS A 133 -1.63 -1.15 -8.21
CA CYS A 133 -0.54 -1.31 -7.24
C CYS A 133 -0.71 -2.55 -6.34
N ASN A 134 -0.16 -2.47 -5.13
CA ASN A 134 -0.29 -3.45 -4.08
C ASN A 134 -0.78 -2.79 -2.80
N ALA A 135 -2.07 -2.95 -2.52
CA ALA A 135 -2.74 -2.54 -1.28
C ALA A 135 -3.30 -3.79 -0.57
N GLY A 136 -2.42 -4.79 -0.44
CA GLY A 136 -2.74 -6.08 0.16
C GLY A 136 -1.97 -6.37 1.44
N ALA A 137 -1.85 -7.64 1.78
CA ALA A 137 -1.19 -8.07 3.01
C ALA A 137 0.27 -7.63 3.01
N LEU A 138 0.94 -7.67 1.85
CA LEU A 138 2.32 -7.21 1.66
C LEU A 138 2.51 -5.70 1.91
N ALA A 139 1.46 -4.89 1.81
CA ALA A 139 1.51 -3.45 2.08
C ALA A 139 1.18 -3.08 3.53
N CYS A 140 0.77 -4.08 4.34
CA CYS A 140 0.34 -3.92 5.72
C CYS A 140 1.04 -4.96 6.62
N VAL A 141 0.60 -5.11 7.88
CA VAL A 141 1.04 -6.22 8.74
C VAL A 141 0.52 -7.56 8.22
N ASP A 142 -0.77 -7.60 7.88
CA ASP A 142 -1.49 -8.73 7.32
C ASP A 142 -2.76 -8.20 6.63
N TYR A 143 -3.45 -9.07 5.90
CA TYR A 143 -4.78 -8.88 5.31
C TYR A 143 -4.87 -7.81 4.20
N GLY A 144 -4.40 -6.59 4.43
CA GLY A 144 -4.42 -5.48 3.47
C GLY A 144 -5.69 -4.65 3.48
N THR A 145 -5.69 -3.57 2.71
CA THR A 145 -6.84 -2.67 2.57
C THR A 145 -7.70 -3.07 1.37
N ALA A 146 -7.33 -2.67 0.15
CA ALA A 146 -8.09 -2.99 -1.07
C ALA A 146 -8.19 -4.50 -1.32
N LEU A 147 -7.08 -5.23 -1.18
CA LEU A 147 -7.14 -6.69 -1.26
C LEU A 147 -7.72 -7.33 0.01
N GLY A 148 -7.79 -6.60 1.13
CA GLY A 148 -8.57 -7.01 2.31
C GLY A 148 -10.07 -7.03 2.03
N VAL A 149 -10.57 -6.10 1.20
CA VAL A 149 -11.96 -6.11 0.71
C VAL A 149 -12.23 -7.33 -0.17
N VAL A 150 -11.31 -7.65 -1.08
CA VAL A 150 -11.37 -8.86 -1.92
C VAL A 150 -11.39 -10.13 -1.06
N ARG A 151 -10.49 -10.22 -0.06
CA ARG A 151 -10.44 -11.33 0.89
C ARG A 151 -11.74 -11.48 1.67
N ALA A 152 -12.27 -10.38 2.22
CA ALA A 152 -13.52 -10.38 2.96
C ALA A 152 -14.71 -10.83 2.09
N ALA A 153 -14.80 -10.37 0.84
CA ALA A 153 -15.85 -10.79 -0.08
C ALA A 153 -15.77 -12.30 -0.40
N ARG A 154 -14.57 -12.83 -0.64
CA ARG A 154 -14.36 -14.28 -0.81
C ARG A 154 -14.72 -15.07 0.44
N ASP A 155 -14.31 -14.60 1.62
CA ASP A 155 -14.57 -15.27 2.90
C ASP A 155 -16.09 -15.27 3.24
N GLN A 156 -16.86 -14.33 2.69
CA GLN A 156 -18.32 -14.33 2.69
C GLN A 156 -18.96 -15.28 1.65
N GLY A 157 -18.15 -16.02 0.88
CA GLY A 157 -18.60 -17.00 -0.12
C GLY A 157 -18.91 -16.42 -1.50
N LYS A 158 -18.56 -15.16 -1.78
CA LYS A 158 -18.79 -14.54 -3.09
C LYS A 158 -17.78 -15.04 -4.12
N ASN A 159 -18.29 -15.40 -5.29
CA ASN A 159 -17.48 -15.72 -6.47
C ASN A 159 -17.01 -14.42 -7.12
N ILE A 160 -15.74 -14.07 -6.93
CA ILE A 160 -15.16 -12.84 -7.48
C ILE A 160 -13.98 -13.16 -8.40
N THR A 161 -13.76 -12.31 -9.38
CA THR A 161 -12.54 -12.31 -10.21
C THR A 161 -11.80 -10.99 -10.03
N VAL A 162 -10.49 -11.03 -9.86
CA VAL A 162 -9.67 -9.81 -9.81
C VAL A 162 -8.96 -9.60 -11.14
N ILE A 163 -9.01 -8.37 -11.65
CA ILE A 163 -8.12 -7.86 -12.69
C ILE A 163 -7.08 -6.97 -12.00
N CYS A 164 -5.81 -7.31 -12.16
CA CYS A 164 -4.72 -6.58 -11.54
C CYS A 164 -3.89 -5.89 -12.62
N ASP A 165 -3.76 -4.57 -12.53
CA ASP A 165 -2.81 -3.82 -13.32
C ASP A 165 -1.38 -4.23 -12.93
N GLU A 166 -0.46 -4.34 -13.88
CA GLU A 166 0.94 -4.69 -13.58
C GLU A 166 1.64 -3.63 -12.73
N THR A 167 1.21 -2.37 -12.88
CA THR A 167 1.65 -1.18 -12.16
C THR A 167 3.10 -0.81 -12.46
N ARG A 168 3.38 -0.36 -13.68
CA ARG A 168 4.69 0.21 -14.03
C ARG A 168 4.94 1.53 -13.27
N PRO A 169 6.21 1.92 -13.07
CA PRO A 169 7.42 1.23 -13.52
C PRO A 169 7.88 0.06 -12.62
N VAL A 170 7.52 0.05 -11.34
CA VAL A 170 8.08 -0.89 -10.35
C VAL A 170 7.48 -2.31 -10.47
N GLY A 171 6.28 -2.44 -11.02
CA GLY A 171 5.62 -3.72 -11.26
C GLY A 171 4.95 -4.31 -10.02
N GLN A 172 4.44 -3.48 -9.10
CA GLN A 172 3.90 -3.98 -7.82
C GLN A 172 2.72 -4.93 -8.02
N GLY A 173 1.81 -4.62 -8.95
CA GLY A 173 0.66 -5.48 -9.18
C GLY A 173 1.08 -6.84 -9.74
N ALA A 174 1.99 -6.84 -10.72
CA ALA A 174 2.53 -8.08 -11.29
C ALA A 174 3.32 -8.91 -10.28
N ARG A 175 4.19 -8.27 -9.48
CA ARG A 175 5.15 -8.96 -8.62
C ARG A 175 4.60 -9.32 -7.24
N LEU A 176 3.69 -8.52 -6.70
CA LEU A 176 3.24 -8.61 -5.31
C LEU A 176 1.76 -8.98 -5.22
N SER A 177 0.89 -8.20 -5.86
CA SER A 177 -0.57 -8.40 -5.76
C SER A 177 -1.00 -9.73 -6.38
N VAL A 178 -0.56 -10.01 -7.60
CA VAL A 178 -0.81 -11.30 -8.25
C VAL A 178 -0.23 -12.44 -7.43
N TRP A 179 1.00 -12.28 -6.92
CA TRP A 179 1.67 -13.31 -6.14
C TRP A 179 0.89 -13.64 -4.86
N GLU A 180 0.51 -12.66 -4.04
CA GLU A 180 -0.22 -12.93 -2.78
C GLU A 180 -1.62 -13.49 -3.03
N MET A 181 -2.30 -13.03 -4.09
CA MET A 181 -3.61 -13.57 -4.48
C MET A 181 -3.49 -15.04 -4.91
N GLN A 182 -2.46 -15.39 -5.67
CA GLN A 182 -2.21 -16.78 -6.08
C GLN A 182 -1.86 -17.69 -4.90
N GLN A 183 -1.06 -17.21 -3.93
CA GLN A 183 -0.77 -17.96 -2.70
C GLN A 183 -2.06 -18.31 -1.92
N GLU A 184 -3.07 -17.46 -2.00
CA GLU A 184 -4.35 -17.63 -1.31
C GLU A 184 -5.47 -18.22 -2.20
N GLY A 185 -5.15 -18.61 -3.44
CA GLY A 185 -6.14 -19.15 -4.38
C GLY A 185 -7.22 -18.17 -4.84
N ILE A 186 -6.97 -16.86 -4.76
CA ILE A 186 -7.87 -15.82 -5.27
C ILE A 186 -7.72 -15.76 -6.81
N PRO A 187 -8.81 -15.90 -7.59
CA PRO A 187 -8.74 -15.79 -9.04
C PRO A 187 -8.29 -14.40 -9.48
N VAL A 188 -7.14 -14.32 -10.13
CA VAL A 188 -6.57 -13.06 -10.62
C VAL A 188 -6.10 -13.19 -12.07
N LYS A 189 -6.35 -12.14 -12.88
CA LYS A 189 -5.76 -11.98 -14.21
C LYS A 189 -4.93 -10.69 -14.22
N LEU A 190 -3.68 -10.82 -14.66
CA LEU A 190 -2.77 -9.69 -14.82
C LEU A 190 -3.02 -8.99 -16.16
N ILE A 191 -2.99 -7.66 -16.17
CA ILE A 191 -3.04 -6.85 -17.39
C ILE A 191 -1.92 -5.79 -17.38
N ALA A 192 -1.53 -5.32 -18.56
CA ALA A 192 -0.78 -4.09 -18.67
C ALA A 192 -1.68 -2.90 -18.29
N ASP A 193 -1.12 -1.87 -17.65
CA ASP A 193 -1.88 -0.73 -17.12
C ASP A 193 -2.80 -0.08 -18.18
N VAL A 194 -2.30 0.02 -19.42
CA VAL A 194 -3.01 0.62 -20.56
C VAL A 194 -4.25 -0.16 -21.02
N ALA A 195 -4.44 -1.39 -20.55
CA ALA A 195 -5.59 -2.21 -20.90
C ALA A 195 -6.81 -1.95 -20.00
N ALA A 196 -6.64 -1.31 -18.84
CA ALA A 196 -7.71 -1.08 -17.86
C ALA A 196 -8.94 -0.40 -18.50
N GLY A 197 -8.71 0.72 -19.21
CA GLY A 197 -9.77 1.46 -19.88
C GLY A 197 -10.47 0.66 -20.99
N TYR A 198 -9.75 -0.20 -21.71
CA TYR A 198 -10.35 -1.08 -22.72
C TYR A 198 -11.26 -2.14 -22.08
N LEU A 199 -10.85 -2.74 -20.96
CA LEU A 199 -11.68 -3.71 -20.24
C LEU A 199 -12.95 -3.05 -19.67
N MET A 200 -12.82 -1.84 -19.12
CA MET A 200 -13.98 -1.05 -18.68
C MET A 200 -14.92 -0.72 -19.84
N GLN A 201 -14.39 -0.29 -20.99
CA GLN A 201 -15.18 -0.03 -22.20
C GLN A 201 -15.98 -1.26 -22.66
N ARG A 202 -15.42 -2.45 -22.47
CA ARG A 202 -16.05 -3.73 -22.83
C ARG A 202 -17.03 -4.25 -21.79
N GLY A 203 -17.23 -3.53 -20.68
CA GLY A 203 -18.08 -3.96 -19.57
C GLY A 203 -17.53 -5.18 -18.84
N MET A 204 -16.20 -5.33 -18.80
CA MET A 204 -15.54 -6.48 -18.16
C MET A 204 -15.13 -6.21 -16.71
N ILE A 205 -15.32 -4.98 -16.22
CA ILE A 205 -15.00 -4.56 -14.86
C ILE A 205 -16.28 -4.03 -14.22
N ASP A 206 -16.63 -4.59 -13.06
CA ASP A 206 -17.82 -4.17 -12.31
C ASP A 206 -17.48 -3.10 -11.28
N LYS A 207 -16.28 -3.14 -10.68
CA LYS A 207 -15.81 -2.19 -9.66
C LYS A 207 -14.31 -1.97 -9.73
N VAL A 208 -13.86 -0.79 -9.34
CA VAL A 208 -12.45 -0.50 -9.06
C VAL A 208 -12.26 -0.31 -7.56
N ILE A 209 -11.24 -0.96 -6.99
CA ILE A 209 -10.84 -0.74 -5.59
C ILE A 209 -9.32 -0.62 -5.53
N ILE A 210 -8.84 0.52 -5.05
CA ILE A 210 -7.41 0.80 -4.87
C ILE A 210 -7.12 1.17 -3.41
N GLY A 211 -5.84 1.20 -3.05
CA GLY A 211 -5.39 1.78 -1.78
C GLY A 211 -5.21 3.30 -1.87
N ALA A 212 -4.60 3.88 -0.85
CA ALA A 212 -4.08 5.23 -0.86
C ALA A 212 -2.78 5.33 -0.05
N ASP A 213 -1.92 6.26 -0.44
CA ASP A 213 -0.75 6.68 0.34
C ASP A 213 -1.07 7.92 1.18
N ARG A 214 -2.03 8.75 0.74
CA ARG A 214 -2.59 9.87 1.51
C ARG A 214 -4.01 10.19 1.07
N VAL A 215 -4.88 10.49 2.03
CA VAL A 215 -6.22 11.04 1.80
C VAL A 215 -6.26 12.43 2.41
N ALA A 216 -6.72 13.44 1.68
CA ALA A 216 -6.78 14.83 2.15
C ALA A 216 -7.96 15.57 1.49
N GLU A 217 -8.18 16.83 1.87
CA GLU A 217 -9.20 17.68 1.23
C GLU A 217 -8.97 17.74 -0.29
N GLY A 218 -10.00 17.41 -1.07
CA GLY A 218 -9.99 17.47 -2.53
C GLY A 218 -9.60 16.18 -3.27
N GLY A 219 -9.21 15.10 -2.57
CA GLY A 219 -8.94 13.81 -3.21
C GLY A 219 -7.95 12.89 -2.48
N VAL A 220 -7.36 11.97 -3.25
CA VAL A 220 -6.38 11.01 -2.73
C VAL A 220 -5.11 11.00 -3.56
N ALA A 221 -3.97 10.77 -2.92
CA ALA A 221 -2.72 10.46 -3.59
C ALA A 221 -2.50 8.94 -3.50
N ASN A 222 -2.30 8.30 -4.66
CA ASN A 222 -2.00 6.89 -4.76
C ASN A 222 -1.01 6.64 -5.90
N LYS A 223 -0.58 5.39 -6.07
CA LYS A 223 0.38 4.99 -7.12
C LYS A 223 0.03 5.56 -8.48
N ILE A 224 1.03 6.10 -9.18
CA ILE A 224 0.93 6.64 -10.54
C ILE A 224 0.16 5.68 -11.45
N GLY A 225 -0.84 6.20 -12.15
CA GLY A 225 -1.79 5.42 -12.93
C GLY A 225 -3.20 5.41 -12.31
N SER A 226 -3.33 5.67 -11.00
CA SER A 226 -4.63 5.69 -10.32
C SER A 226 -5.58 6.73 -10.91
N LEU A 227 -5.07 7.91 -11.29
CA LEU A 227 -5.87 8.94 -11.97
C LEU A 227 -6.41 8.44 -13.31
N MET A 228 -5.60 7.74 -14.09
CA MET A 228 -6.01 7.20 -15.40
C MET A 228 -7.08 6.11 -15.26
N VAL A 229 -6.95 5.27 -14.23
CA VAL A 229 -7.97 4.26 -13.90
C VAL A 229 -9.26 4.96 -13.47
N ALA A 230 -9.20 5.97 -12.60
CA ALA A 230 -10.37 6.72 -12.13
C ALA A 230 -11.11 7.45 -13.26
N LEU A 231 -10.37 8.11 -14.16
CA LEU A 231 -10.95 8.76 -15.34
C LEU A 231 -11.66 7.76 -16.26
N SER A 232 -11.05 6.59 -16.46
CA SER A 232 -11.66 5.51 -17.25
C SER A 232 -12.92 4.97 -16.56
N ALA A 233 -12.86 4.76 -15.25
CA ALA A 233 -13.99 4.28 -14.45
C ALA A 233 -15.18 5.24 -14.55
N LYS A 234 -14.92 6.54 -14.34
CA LYS A 234 -15.93 7.60 -14.50
C LYS A 234 -16.54 7.61 -15.90
N ARG A 235 -15.70 7.50 -16.95
CA ARG A 235 -16.15 7.54 -18.36
C ARG A 235 -17.11 6.41 -18.71
N PHE A 236 -16.92 5.24 -18.10
CA PHE A 236 -17.68 4.02 -18.37
C PHE A 236 -18.67 3.64 -17.24
N ASN A 237 -18.88 4.53 -16.26
CA ASN A 237 -19.77 4.34 -15.12
C ASN A 237 -19.45 3.09 -14.28
N VAL A 238 -18.15 2.82 -14.09
CA VAL A 238 -17.66 1.79 -13.17
C VAL A 238 -17.42 2.46 -11.82
N PRO A 239 -18.05 1.99 -10.73
CA PRO A 239 -17.80 2.52 -9.39
C PRO A 239 -16.32 2.43 -8.98
N PHE A 240 -15.80 3.52 -8.43
CA PHE A 240 -14.40 3.66 -8.02
C PHE A 240 -14.29 3.93 -6.52
N TYR A 241 -13.73 2.97 -5.80
CA TYR A 241 -13.56 3.04 -4.35
C TYR A 241 -12.09 3.08 -3.95
N VAL A 242 -11.83 3.77 -2.85
CA VAL A 242 -10.51 3.81 -2.20
C VAL A 242 -10.62 3.12 -0.84
N ALA A 243 -9.73 2.18 -0.54
CA ALA A 243 -9.67 1.51 0.75
C ALA A 243 -8.42 1.95 1.52
N ALA A 244 -8.62 2.73 2.59
CA ALA A 244 -7.53 3.32 3.36
C ALA A 244 -7.91 3.48 4.84
N PRO A 245 -6.96 3.24 5.77
CA PRO A 245 -7.21 3.44 7.19
C PRO A 245 -7.26 4.93 7.54
N LEU A 246 -7.88 5.30 8.66
CA LEU A 246 -7.90 6.68 9.14
C LEU A 246 -6.50 7.25 9.41
N SER A 247 -5.51 6.40 9.66
CA SER A 247 -4.10 6.81 9.81
C SER A 247 -3.46 7.34 8.52
N THR A 248 -4.10 7.13 7.37
CA THR A 248 -3.68 7.65 6.05
C THR A 248 -4.33 9.02 5.73
N PHE A 249 -5.25 9.50 6.59
CA PHE A 249 -5.91 10.79 6.40
C PHE A 249 -5.07 11.95 6.94
N ASP A 250 -4.74 12.89 6.08
CA ASP A 250 -4.14 14.17 6.38
C ASP A 250 -5.26 15.21 6.54
N ARG A 251 -5.50 15.63 7.79
CA ARG A 251 -6.57 16.58 8.14
C ARG A 251 -6.12 18.04 8.10
N GLU A 252 -4.85 18.29 7.84
CA GLU A 252 -4.26 19.63 7.94
C GLU A 252 -3.99 20.25 6.57
N ASN A 253 -3.80 19.42 5.54
CA ASN A 253 -3.37 19.87 4.22
C ASN A 253 -4.37 19.49 3.11
N SER A 254 -4.37 20.27 2.04
CA SER A 254 -5.05 19.89 0.79
C SER A 254 -4.26 18.82 0.05
N ILE A 255 -4.95 17.95 -0.69
CA ILE A 255 -4.25 16.93 -1.49
C ILE A 255 -3.36 17.54 -2.57
N TYR A 256 -3.69 18.75 -3.03
CA TYR A 256 -2.94 19.48 -4.05
C TYR A 256 -1.65 20.13 -3.53
N ASP A 257 -1.47 20.18 -2.21
CA ASP A 257 -0.24 20.68 -1.58
C ASP A 257 0.80 19.57 -1.38
N VAL A 258 0.45 18.32 -1.69
CA VAL A 258 1.32 17.16 -1.51
C VAL A 258 2.41 17.16 -2.58
N GLU A 259 3.66 17.17 -2.13
CA GLU A 259 4.81 16.96 -3.01
C GLU A 259 4.84 15.50 -3.51
N ILE A 260 4.81 15.32 -4.83
CA ILE A 260 4.87 14.01 -5.46
C ILE A 260 6.34 13.55 -5.55
N GLU A 261 6.62 12.38 -4.97
CA GLU A 261 7.94 11.75 -5.02
C GLU A 261 8.37 11.46 -6.48
N GLU A 262 9.40 12.15 -6.98
CA GLU A 262 10.09 11.80 -8.22
C GLU A 262 11.15 10.73 -7.95
N ARG A 263 11.12 9.64 -8.71
CA ARG A 263 11.99 8.48 -8.49
C ARG A 263 13.04 8.33 -9.58
N SER A 264 13.99 7.41 -9.34
CA SER A 264 15.09 7.16 -10.26
C SER A 264 14.58 6.88 -11.69
N PRO A 265 15.16 7.51 -12.72
CA PRO A 265 14.94 7.19 -14.13
C PRO A 265 15.10 5.71 -14.46
N GLU A 266 15.97 5.00 -13.73
CA GLU A 266 16.25 3.57 -13.94
C GLU A 266 14.99 2.70 -13.86
N GLU A 267 14.01 3.06 -13.01
CA GLU A 267 12.76 2.29 -12.89
C GLU A 267 11.98 2.28 -14.22
N VAL A 268 12.02 3.38 -14.99
CA VAL A 268 11.37 3.48 -16.29
C VAL A 268 12.25 2.90 -17.40
N LEU A 269 13.56 3.17 -17.36
CA LEU A 269 14.52 2.73 -18.39
C LEU A 269 14.75 1.22 -18.39
N TYR A 270 14.51 0.55 -17.27
CA TYR A 270 14.70 -0.89 -17.11
C TYR A 270 13.41 -1.58 -16.66
N TYR A 271 13.27 -2.84 -17.06
CA TYR A 271 12.28 -3.76 -16.50
C TYR A 271 12.89 -5.14 -16.39
N GLY A 272 12.82 -5.76 -15.20
CA GLY A 272 13.46 -7.06 -14.94
C GLY A 272 14.99 -7.06 -15.20
N GLY A 273 15.67 -5.92 -14.93
CA GLY A 273 17.10 -5.74 -15.20
C GLY A 273 17.46 -5.53 -16.68
N CYS A 274 16.49 -5.59 -17.60
CA CYS A 274 16.69 -5.36 -19.02
C CYS A 274 16.37 -3.91 -19.39
N ARG A 275 17.27 -3.26 -20.14
CA ARG A 275 17.05 -1.89 -20.62
C ARG A 275 16.04 -1.88 -21.76
N ILE A 276 15.04 -0.99 -21.67
CA ILE A 276 13.93 -0.92 -22.63
C ILE A 276 13.88 0.38 -23.43
N ALA A 277 14.80 1.31 -23.18
CA ALA A 277 14.89 2.61 -23.86
C ALA A 277 16.33 2.92 -24.35
N PRO A 278 16.52 3.79 -25.36
CA PRO A 278 17.83 4.15 -25.90
C PRO A 278 18.80 4.84 -24.92
N GLU A 279 20.11 4.77 -25.25
CA GLU A 279 21.21 5.66 -24.79
C GLU A 279 20.74 7.03 -24.29
N ASN A 280 21.02 7.44 -23.03
CA ASN A 280 20.83 8.82 -22.57
C ASN A 280 19.39 9.38 -22.65
N THR A 281 18.38 8.51 -22.65
CA THR A 281 16.96 8.95 -22.58
C THR A 281 16.70 9.68 -21.25
N GLU A 282 16.18 10.91 -21.34
CA GLU A 282 15.68 11.65 -20.19
C GLU A 282 14.31 11.10 -19.74
N VAL A 283 14.06 11.09 -18.43
CA VAL A 283 12.87 10.47 -17.83
C VAL A 283 12.26 11.41 -16.80
N ILE A 284 10.92 11.44 -16.79
CA ILE A 284 10.09 11.96 -15.70
C ILE A 284 9.42 10.75 -15.06
N ASN A 285 9.52 10.58 -13.74
CA ASN A 285 9.09 9.37 -13.05
C ASN A 285 8.42 9.69 -11.70
N PRO A 286 7.20 10.25 -11.73
CA PRO A 286 6.42 10.47 -10.53
C PRO A 286 5.97 9.13 -9.97
N ALA A 287 6.16 8.91 -8.67
CA ALA A 287 5.74 7.68 -8.00
C ALA A 287 4.23 7.62 -7.72
N PHE A 288 3.56 8.77 -7.74
CA PHE A 288 2.16 8.91 -7.35
C PHE A 288 1.45 9.89 -8.29
N ASP A 289 0.12 9.81 -8.35
CA ASP A 289 -0.75 10.83 -8.89
C ASP A 289 -1.89 11.15 -7.91
N ILE A 290 -2.60 12.25 -8.18
CA ILE A 290 -3.75 12.68 -7.40
C ILE A 290 -5.02 12.25 -8.16
N VAL A 291 -5.93 11.57 -7.46
CA VAL A 291 -7.29 11.29 -7.90
C VAL A 291 -8.22 12.30 -7.21
N PRO A 292 -8.79 13.25 -7.96
CA PRO A 292 -9.76 14.22 -7.44
C PRO A 292 -11.00 13.54 -6.85
N SER A 293 -11.59 14.16 -5.83
CA SER A 293 -12.72 13.60 -5.08
C SER A 293 -13.98 13.37 -5.94
N ASP A 294 -14.18 14.11 -7.03
CA ASP A 294 -15.32 13.92 -7.95
C ASP A 294 -15.24 12.65 -8.82
N LEU A 295 -14.09 11.97 -8.80
CA LEU A 295 -13.87 10.66 -9.45
C LEU A 295 -14.00 9.48 -8.49
N ILE A 296 -14.26 9.71 -7.20
CA ILE A 296 -14.31 8.67 -6.16
C ILE A 296 -15.77 8.51 -5.71
N ASP A 297 -16.28 7.28 -5.66
CA ASP A 297 -17.64 6.99 -5.22
C ASP A 297 -17.74 6.72 -3.72
N GLY A 298 -16.62 6.41 -3.06
CA GLY A 298 -16.54 6.30 -1.60
C GLY A 298 -15.17 5.86 -1.10
N ILE A 299 -14.88 6.19 0.15
CA ILE A 299 -13.66 5.78 0.84
C ILE A 299 -14.02 4.77 1.94
N ILE A 300 -13.46 3.57 1.85
CA ILE A 300 -13.68 2.45 2.77
C ILE A 300 -12.64 2.54 3.88
N THR A 301 -13.10 2.74 5.11
CA THR A 301 -12.29 2.83 6.33
C THR A 301 -12.69 1.76 7.34
N GLU A 302 -11.98 1.70 8.45
CA GLU A 302 -12.31 0.85 9.60
C GLU A 302 -13.58 1.29 10.35
N GLU A 303 -14.10 2.49 10.07
CA GLU A 303 -15.33 3.01 10.68
C GLU A 303 -16.55 2.93 9.74
N GLY A 304 -16.36 2.52 8.49
CA GLY A 304 -17.41 2.39 7.49
C GLY A 304 -17.00 2.91 6.12
N ILE A 305 -17.99 3.18 5.27
CA ILE A 305 -17.78 3.83 3.98
C ILE A 305 -18.19 5.29 4.13
N VAL A 306 -17.26 6.20 3.83
CA VAL A 306 -17.45 7.65 3.93
C VAL A 306 -17.39 8.30 2.56
N ASP A 307 -18.00 9.49 2.46
CA ASP A 307 -17.90 10.31 1.26
C ASP A 307 -16.46 10.82 1.07
N PRO A 308 -16.02 11.04 -0.19
CA PRO A 308 -14.73 11.68 -0.47
C PRO A 308 -14.63 13.08 0.15
N LEU A 309 -13.42 13.43 0.62
CA LEU A 309 -13.10 14.75 1.20
C LEU A 309 -12.81 15.82 0.14
#